data_AF-A0A3L7NQB0-F1
#
_entry.id   AF-A0A3L7NQB0-F1
#
_cell.length_a   1.000
_cell.length_b   1.000
_cell.length_c   1.000
_cell.angle_alpha   90.00
_cell.angle_beta   90.00
_cell.angle_gamma   90.00
#
_symmetry.space_group_name_H-M   'P 1'
#
loop_
_entity.id
_entity.type
_entity.pdbx_description
1 polymer ?
#
loop_
_entity_poly.entity_id
_entity_poly.type
_entity_poly.pdbx_seq_one_letter_code
_entity_poly.pdbx_strand_id
1 'polypeptide(L)'
;MELLISPAGLTRCVYGEEIDLTQLGSVTIRRGSHVEPTDDGQWMVDLSPVDGPRLGPFAVRSVALTEELAWLSQNWLIPGRHSDG
;
A
#
# COMPACT_ATOMS: atom_id res chain seq x y z
N MET A 1 -10.50 -4.96 -4.79
CA MET A 1 -9.99 -3.67 -4.28
C MET A 1 -10.56 -3.34 -2.89
N GLU A 2 -9.82 -2.64 -2.03
CA GLU A 2 -10.30 -2.06 -0.75
C GLU A 2 -10.19 -0.52 -0.79
N LEU A 3 -11.25 0.18 -0.36
CA LEU A 3 -11.39 1.65 -0.41
C LEU A 3 -11.78 2.19 0.98
N LEU A 4 -10.99 3.11 1.53
CA LEU A 4 -11.27 3.81 2.78
C LEU A 4 -11.59 5.27 2.48
N ILE A 5 -12.75 5.75 2.94
CA ILE A 5 -13.15 7.16 2.86
C ILE A 5 -13.13 7.73 4.28
N SER A 6 -12.27 8.72 4.50
CA SER A 6 -12.18 9.43 5.78
C SER A 6 -13.32 10.45 5.93
N PRO A 7 -13.71 10.81 7.17
CA PRO A 7 -14.70 11.87 7.43
C PRO A 7 -14.32 13.25 6.86
N ALA A 8 -13.03 13.47 6.59
CA ALA A 8 -12.51 14.70 5.98
C ALA A 8 -12.62 14.70 4.44
N GLY A 9 -13.15 13.64 3.82
CA GLY A 9 -13.28 13.51 2.37
C GLY A 9 -12.02 12.99 1.66
N LEU A 10 -10.98 12.60 2.38
CA LEU A 10 -9.81 11.91 1.82
C LEU A 10 -10.12 10.43 1.61
N THR A 11 -9.88 9.97 0.38
CA THR A 11 -10.05 8.58 -0.03
C THR A 11 -8.69 7.90 -0.22
N ARG A 12 -8.49 6.74 0.39
CA ARG A 12 -7.29 5.90 0.24
C ARG A 12 -7.69 4.53 -0.30
N CYS A 13 -6.96 4.01 -1.28
CA CYS A 13 -7.12 2.64 -1.77
C CYS A 13 -5.78 2.09 -2.23
N VAL A 14 -5.65 0.76 -2.16
CA VAL A 14 -4.66 0.07 -2.98
C VAL A 14 -5.21 0.02 -4.40
N TYR A 15 -4.44 0.54 -5.37
CA TYR A 15 -4.89 0.63 -6.76
C TYR A 15 -5.21 -0.76 -7.32
N GLY A 16 -6.47 -0.96 -7.67
CA GLY A 16 -6.92 -2.00 -8.59
C GLY A 16 -7.52 -1.30 -9.81
N GLU A 17 -7.27 -1.82 -11.01
CA GLU A 17 -7.78 -1.27 -12.28
C GLU A 17 -9.33 -1.34 -12.41
N GLU A 18 -10.02 -1.69 -11.32
CA GLU A 18 -11.46 -1.90 -11.22
C GLU A 18 -12.27 -0.58 -11.13
N ILE A 19 -11.64 0.54 -10.73
CA ILE A 19 -12.31 1.83 -10.54
C ILE A 19 -11.57 2.96 -11.25
N ASP A 20 -12.29 3.74 -12.05
CA ASP A 20 -11.82 5.03 -12.55
C ASP A 20 -11.84 6.08 -11.41
N LEU A 21 -10.71 6.19 -10.72
CA LEU A 21 -10.54 7.07 -9.57
C LEU A 21 -10.74 8.56 -9.91
N THR A 22 -10.65 8.95 -11.18
CA THR A 22 -10.84 10.35 -11.60
C THR A 22 -12.27 10.84 -11.41
N GLN A 23 -13.24 9.93 -11.30
CA GLN A 23 -14.65 10.25 -11.04
C GLN A 23 -14.93 10.58 -9.56
N LEU A 24 -13.98 10.32 -8.66
CA LEU A 24 -14.11 10.58 -7.23
C LEU A 24 -13.58 11.96 -6.81
N GLY A 25 -13.03 12.75 -7.73
CA GLY A 25 -12.50 14.09 -7.48
C GLY A 25 -11.00 14.21 -7.79
N SER A 26 -10.30 15.12 -7.09
CA SER A 26 -8.86 15.33 -7.28
C SER A 26 -8.05 14.16 -6.71
N VAL A 27 -7.51 13.32 -7.59
CA VAL A 27 -6.74 12.13 -7.20
C VAL A 27 -5.27 12.50 -6.95
N THR A 28 -4.77 12.16 -5.77
CA THR A 28 -3.32 12.14 -5.50
C THR A 28 -2.84 10.70 -5.46
N ILE A 29 -2.03 10.31 -6.45
CA ILE A 29 -1.44 8.96 -6.52
C ILE A 29 -0.07 9.00 -5.84
N ARG A 30 0.11 8.12 -4.85
CA ARG A 30 1.40 7.89 -4.18
C ARG A 30 1.67 6.39 -4.16
N ARG A 31 2.95 6.00 -4.17
CA ARG A 31 3.34 4.61 -3.95
C ARG A 31 3.06 4.24 -2.49
N GLY A 32 2.44 3.08 -2.27
CA GLY A 32 2.28 2.49 -0.93
C GLY A 32 3.55 1.80 -0.44
N SER A 33 4.41 1.37 -1.36
CA SER A 33 5.55 0.51 -1.08
C SER A 33 6.47 0.36 -2.28
N HIS A 34 7.65 -0.21 -2.05
CA HIS A 34 8.58 -0.69 -3.06
C HIS A 34 8.81 -2.20 -2.89
N VAL A 35 8.69 -2.98 -3.97
CA VAL A 35 8.96 -4.42 -3.97
C VAL A 35 10.11 -4.67 -4.93
N GLU A 36 11.30 -4.91 -4.38
CA GLU A 36 12.55 -4.93 -5.13
C GLU A 36 13.33 -6.22 -4.84
N PRO A 37 14.05 -6.77 -5.84
CA PRO A 37 14.94 -7.89 -5.62
C PRO A 37 16.18 -7.46 -4.81
N THR A 38 16.70 -8.34 -3.97
CA THR A 38 18.00 -8.20 -3.30
C THR A 38 19.13 -8.70 -4.20
N ASP A 39 20.37 -8.39 -3.83
CA ASP A 39 21.58 -8.88 -4.53
C ASP A 39 21.66 -10.42 -4.56
N ASP A 40 21.05 -11.09 -3.58
CA ASP A 40 20.97 -12.55 -3.47
C ASP A 40 19.80 -13.17 -4.28
N GLY A 41 19.07 -12.37 -5.06
CA GLY A 41 17.93 -12.81 -5.87
C GLY A 41 16.64 -13.08 -5.08
N GLN A 42 16.58 -12.64 -3.81
CA GLN A 42 15.36 -12.65 -3.00
C GLN A 42 14.57 -11.36 -3.19
N TRP A 43 13.42 -11.20 -2.56
CA TRP A 43 12.54 -10.04 -2.71
C TRP A 43 12.28 -9.37 -1.37
N MET A 44 12.44 -8.05 -1.31
CA MET A 44 12.14 -7.22 -0.16
C MET A 44 10.96 -6.31 -0.46
N VAL A 45 10.10 -6.11 0.54
CA VAL A 45 9.03 -5.11 0.52
C VAL A 45 9.44 -3.97 1.44
N ASP A 46 9.49 -2.74 0.94
CA ASP A 46 9.73 -1.53 1.71
C ASP A 46 8.43 -0.70 1.78
N LEU A 47 7.78 -0.68 2.95
CA LEU A 47 6.55 0.08 3.21
C LEU A 47 6.82 1.49 3.78
N SER A 48 8.07 1.98 3.74
CA SER A 48 8.40 3.34 4.19
C SER A 48 7.60 4.49 3.54
N PRO A 49 7.07 4.39 2.30
CA PRO A 49 6.22 5.45 1.76
C PRO A 49 4.93 5.74 2.56
N VAL A 50 4.54 4.79 3.41
CA VAL A 50 3.37 4.85 4.31
C VAL A 50 3.76 4.65 5.77
N ASP A 51 5.01 4.98 6.13
CA ASP A 51 5.58 4.85 7.47
C ASP A 51 5.56 3.40 8.02
N GLY A 52 5.58 2.42 7.10
CA GLY A 52 5.58 0.99 7.40
C GLY A 52 6.98 0.36 7.48
N PRO A 53 7.05 -0.91 7.92
CA PRO A 53 8.30 -1.66 8.05
C PRO A 53 8.81 -2.20 6.71
N ARG A 54 10.01 -2.79 6.72
CA ARG A 54 10.47 -3.66 5.63
C ARG A 54 10.08 -5.11 5.91
N LEU A 55 9.54 -5.81 4.92
CA LEU A 55 9.16 -7.23 5.01
C LEU A 55 10.05 -8.07 4.08
N GLY A 56 10.43 -9.26 4.55
CA GLY A 56 11.27 -10.21 3.81
C GLY A 56 12.58 -10.53 4.53
N PRO A 57 13.56 -11.13 3.81
CA PRO A 57 13.52 -11.43 2.38
C PRO A 57 12.61 -12.61 2.02
N PHE A 58 11.95 -12.53 0.86
CA PHE A 58 11.10 -13.58 0.31
C PHE A 58 11.74 -14.24 -0.91
N ALA A 59 11.61 -15.55 -1.05
CA ALA A 59 12.19 -16.26 -2.19
C ALA A 59 11.48 -15.96 -3.52
N VAL A 60 10.20 -15.55 -3.49
CA VAL A 60 9.36 -15.40 -4.67
C VAL A 60 8.65 -14.04 -4.65
N ARG A 61 8.67 -13.34 -5.79
CA ARG A 61 8.01 -12.03 -5.95
C ARG A 61 6.54 -12.03 -5.55
N SER A 62 5.79 -13.06 -5.93
CA SER A 62 4.36 -13.14 -5.63
C SER A 62 4.09 -13.22 -4.13
N VAL A 63 4.99 -13.84 -3.35
CA VAL A 63 4.91 -13.87 -1.88
C VAL A 63 5.14 -12.47 -1.32
N ALA A 64 6.18 -11.77 -1.79
CA ALA A 64 6.43 -10.38 -1.39
C ALA A 64 5.23 -9.45 -1.66
N LEU A 65 4.61 -9.57 -2.84
CA LEU A 65 3.39 -8.81 -3.19
C LEU A 65 2.18 -9.18 -2.31
N THR A 66 2.06 -10.45 -1.92
CA THR A 66 0.97 -10.90 -1.04
C THR A 66 1.13 -10.31 0.35
N GLU A 67 2.35 -10.31 0.88
CA GLU A 67 2.68 -9.75 2.20
C GLU A 67 2.57 -8.21 2.22
N GLU A 68 2.97 -7.54 1.14
CA GLU A 68 2.73 -6.11 0.90
C GLU A 68 1.25 -5.77 1.03
N LEU A 69 0.40 -6.46 0.25
CA LEU A 69 -1.04 -6.22 0.25
C LEU A 69 -1.65 -6.52 1.62
N ALA A 70 -1.27 -7.64 2.24
CA ALA A 70 -1.75 -8.02 3.56
C ALA A 70 -1.44 -6.96 4.61
N TRP A 71 -0.22 -6.39 4.59
CA TRP A 71 0.16 -5.34 5.52
C TRP A 71 -0.62 -4.04 5.28
N LEU A 72 -0.74 -3.62 4.01
CA LEU A 72 -1.46 -2.39 3.64
C LEU A 72 -2.93 -2.46 4.06
N SER A 73 -3.62 -3.58 3.82
CA SER A 73 -4.99 -3.80 4.29
C SER A 73 -5.10 -3.75 5.82
N GLN A 74 -4.16 -4.39 6.53
CA GLN A 74 -4.23 -4.52 8.01
C GLN A 74 -3.69 -3.32 8.80
N ASN A 75 -2.95 -2.40 8.18
CA ASN A 75 -2.27 -1.34 8.93
C ASN A 75 -2.49 0.05 8.35
N TRP A 76 -2.65 0.16 7.03
CA TRP A 76 -2.77 1.45 6.35
C TRP A 76 -4.21 1.79 5.95
N LEU A 77 -5.01 0.78 5.58
CA LEU A 77 -6.43 0.92 5.23
C LEU A 77 -7.37 0.80 6.45
N ILE A 78 -6.95 1.27 7.63
CA ILE A 78 -7.79 1.29 8.84
C ILE A 78 -8.18 2.73 9.19
N PRO A 79 -9.46 3.01 9.52
CA PRO A 79 -9.86 4.32 10.06
C PRO A 79 -9.16 4.58 11.41
N GLY A 80 -8.36 5.66 11.49
CA GLY A 80 -7.89 6.21 12.78
C GLY A 80 -6.42 6.00 13.15
N ARG A 81 -5.57 5.43 12.29
CA ARG A 81 -4.14 5.22 12.59
C ARG A 81 -3.16 6.27 12.06
N HIS A 82 -3.59 7.10 11.10
CA HIS A 82 -2.84 8.28 10.70
C HIS A 82 -3.44 9.49 11.42
N SER A 83 -2.72 10.01 12.42
CA SER A 83 -2.88 11.39 12.82
C SER A 83 -2.48 12.22 11.60
N ASP A 84 -3.45 12.84 10.92
CA ASP A 84 -3.17 13.89 9.95
C ASP A 84 -2.41 15.00 10.70
N GLY A 85 -1.12 15.13 10.39
CA GLY A 85 -0.23 16.20 10.83
C GLY A 85 0.15 17.05 9.65
#